data_AF-A0A2N6LNV0-F1
#
_entry.id   AF-A0A2N6LNV0-F1
#
_cell.length_a   1.000
_cell.length_b   1.000
_cell.length_c   1.000
_cell.angle_alpha   90.00
_cell.angle_beta   90.00
_cell.angle_gamma   90.00
#
_symmetry.space_group_name_H-M   'P 1'
#
loop_
_entity.id
_entity.type
_entity.pdbx_description
1 polymer ?
#
loop_
_entity_poly.entity_id
_entity_poly.type
_entity_poly.pdbx_seq_one_letter_code
_entity_poly.pdbx_strand_id
1 'polypeptide(L)'
;MSKITPAALGMIFALVTIICYPSKTLSQTLKGGSNTTPPMGCLFGYADGTFAGSQAVTRYEFAAGMNACLNQVEEVIPNRVNLATKSDFDVLIKRQVELNRQVRELNRRVDNVKK
;
A
#
# COMPACT_ATOMS: atom_id res chain seq x y z
N MET A 1 -49.77 12.42 -31.12
CA MET A 1 -49.38 11.34 -30.18
C MET A 1 -48.03 10.78 -30.63
N SER A 2 -46.93 11.22 -30.01
CA SER A 2 -45.58 10.80 -30.41
C SER A 2 -45.32 9.39 -29.90
N LYS A 3 -45.13 8.42 -30.79
CA LYS A 3 -44.86 7.02 -30.43
C LYS A 3 -43.38 6.90 -30.08
N ILE A 4 -43.08 6.79 -28.79
CA ILE A 4 -41.73 6.48 -28.30
C ILE A 4 -41.38 5.08 -28.81
N THR A 5 -40.36 4.98 -29.65
CA THR A 5 -39.87 3.70 -30.15
C THR A 5 -39.13 2.94 -29.04
N PRO A 6 -39.16 1.60 -29.03
CA PRO A 6 -38.50 0.80 -28.00
C PRO A 6 -36.99 1.09 -27.87
N ALA A 7 -36.35 1.53 -28.95
CA ALA A 7 -34.96 2.00 -28.94
C ALA A 7 -34.76 3.29 -28.11
N ALA A 8 -35.71 4.24 -28.18
CA ALA A 8 -35.65 5.47 -27.40
C ALA A 8 -35.85 5.23 -25.90
N LEU A 9 -36.70 4.25 -25.54
CA LEU A 9 -36.90 3.86 -24.14
C LEU A 9 -35.64 3.20 -23.55
N GLY A 10 -34.94 2.39 -24.34
CA GLY A 10 -33.68 1.75 -23.93
C GLY A 10 -32.55 2.75 -23.63
N MET A 11 -32.40 3.79 -24.48
CA MET A 11 -31.41 4.84 -24.23
C MET A 11 -31.73 5.68 -22.99
N ILE A 12 -33.01 5.99 -22.76
CA ILE A 12 -33.43 6.75 -21.57
C ILE A 12 -33.15 5.95 -20.29
N PHE A 13 -33.43 4.64 -20.29
CA PHE A 13 -33.15 3.78 -19.14
C PHE A 13 -31.65 3.68 -18.84
N ALA A 14 -30.80 3.58 -19.87
CA ALA A 14 -29.35 3.56 -19.72
C ALA A 14 -28.77 4.88 -19.18
N LEU A 15 -29.37 6.03 -19.53
CA LEU A 15 -28.94 7.33 -19.00
C LEU A 15 -29.40 7.54 -17.55
N VAL A 16 -30.61 7.09 -17.20
CA VAL A 16 -31.13 7.19 -15.83
C VAL A 16 -30.33 6.34 -14.86
N THR A 17 -29.83 5.16 -15.25
CA THR A 17 -28.95 4.37 -14.38
C THR A 17 -27.64 5.09 -14.13
N ILE A 18 -27.00 5.71 -15.13
CA ILE A 18 -25.74 6.46 -14.96
C ILE A 18 -25.93 7.67 -14.02
N ILE A 19 -27.06 8.37 -14.10
CA ILE A 19 -27.34 9.57 -13.28
C ILE A 19 -27.78 9.21 -11.85
N CYS A 20 -28.51 8.10 -11.68
CA CYS A 20 -29.08 7.68 -10.38
C CYS A 20 -28.31 6.55 -9.68
N TYR A 21 -27.19 6.05 -10.21
CA TYR A 21 -26.30 5.21 -9.42
C TYR A 21 -25.86 6.02 -8.20
N PRO A 22 -26.18 5.58 -6.97
CA PRO A 22 -25.67 6.25 -5.80
C PRO A 22 -24.17 6.04 -5.82
N SER A 23 -23.43 7.10 -6.14
CA SER A 23 -22.03 7.24 -5.79
C SER A 23 -21.95 7.13 -4.28
N LYS A 24 -21.99 5.90 -3.75
CA LYS A 24 -21.45 5.61 -2.43
C LYS A 24 -19.97 5.93 -2.58
N THR A 25 -19.66 7.17 -2.24
CA THR A 25 -18.35 7.75 -2.10
C THR A 25 -17.41 6.68 -1.58
N LEU A 26 -16.42 6.33 -2.41
CA LEU A 26 -15.34 5.42 -2.07
C LEU A 26 -14.44 6.13 -1.05
N SER A 27 -14.95 6.31 0.17
CA SER A 27 -14.27 6.96 1.28
C SER A 27 -14.80 6.31 2.54
N GLN A 28 -14.31 5.10 2.80
CA GLN A 28 -14.47 4.21 3.97
C GLN A 28 -14.39 2.80 3.36
N THR A 29 -13.39 1.95 3.59
CA THR A 29 -12.73 1.56 4.83
C THR A 29 -11.41 0.86 4.42
N LEU A 30 -10.31 1.10 5.14
CA LEU A 30 -9.19 0.15 5.15
C LEU A 30 -9.62 -1.01 6.07
N LYS A 31 -10.28 -2.04 5.52
CA LYS A 31 -10.52 -3.29 6.26
C LYS A 31 -9.32 -4.19 6.04
N GLY A 32 -8.30 -4.05 6.89
CA GLY A 32 -7.12 -4.90 6.89
C GLY A 32 -7.48 -6.34 7.27
N GLY A 33 -7.57 -7.21 6.28
CA GLY A 33 -7.65 -8.66 6.43
C GLY A 33 -6.45 -9.34 5.79
N SER A 34 -5.31 -9.36 6.47
CA SER A 34 -4.25 -10.34 6.19
C SER A 34 -3.29 -10.41 7.37
N ASN A 35 -2.87 -11.63 7.73
CA ASN A 35 -1.94 -11.93 8.82
C ASN A 35 -0.48 -11.48 8.55
N THR A 36 -0.27 -10.53 7.63
CA THR A 36 1.03 -9.92 7.31
C THR A 36 0.87 -8.49 6.77
N THR A 37 0.09 -7.65 7.46
CA THR A 37 -0.09 -6.23 7.11
C THR A 37 0.55 -5.36 8.20
N PRO A 38 1.50 -4.45 7.91
CA PRO A 38 1.95 -3.47 8.91
C PRO A 38 0.73 -2.67 9.39
N PRO A 39 0.69 -2.24 10.66
CA PRO A 39 -0.47 -1.52 11.19
C PRO A 39 -0.74 -0.32 10.28
N MET A 40 -2.01 -0.18 9.89
CA MET A 40 -2.51 0.90 9.06
C MET A 40 -1.89 2.24 9.53
N GLY A 41 -1.46 3.04 8.55
CA GLY A 41 -0.50 4.13 8.75
C GLY A 41 -0.85 5.10 9.89
N CYS A 42 0.19 5.78 10.37
CA CYS A 42 0.23 6.82 11.41
C CYS A 42 -0.81 7.96 11.28
N LEU A 43 -1.53 8.05 10.16
CA LEU A 43 -2.58 9.03 9.94
C LEU A 43 -3.90 8.44 10.39
N PHE A 44 -4.28 8.76 11.62
CA PHE A 44 -5.60 8.50 12.17
C PHE A 44 -6.47 9.76 12.03
N GLY A 45 -7.78 9.58 11.97
CA GLY A 45 -8.73 10.69 11.98
C GLY A 45 -8.90 11.24 13.38
N TYR A 46 -10.15 11.40 13.83
CA TYR A 46 -10.46 11.84 15.18
C TYR A 46 -10.11 10.76 16.23
N ALA A 47 -10.17 11.11 17.52
CA ALA A 47 -9.81 10.24 18.63
C ALA A 47 -10.66 8.94 18.71
N ASP A 48 -11.80 8.89 18.04
CA ASP A 48 -12.67 7.72 17.90
C ASP A 48 -12.25 6.77 16.75
N GLY A 49 -11.15 7.08 16.07
CA GLY A 49 -10.63 6.29 14.95
C GLY A 49 -11.39 6.51 13.63
N THR A 50 -12.29 7.48 13.56
CA THR A 50 -13.08 7.78 12.35
C THR A 50 -12.56 9.03 11.63
N PHE A 51 -12.90 9.15 10.35
CA PHE A 51 -12.66 10.38 9.58
C PHE A 51 -14.01 11.03 9.28
N ALA A 52 -14.17 12.30 9.66
CA ALA A 52 -15.36 13.08 9.30
C ALA A 52 -15.25 13.55 7.84
N GLY A 53 -15.34 12.61 6.89
CA GLY A 53 -15.17 12.89 5.46
C GLY A 53 -16.22 13.82 4.85
N SER A 54 -17.32 14.07 5.55
CA SER A 54 -18.33 15.08 5.18
C SER A 54 -17.98 16.50 5.64
N GLN A 55 -16.90 16.66 6.42
CA GLN A 55 -16.44 17.93 6.96
C GLN A 55 -15.12 18.33 6.32
N ALA A 56 -15.03 19.59 5.87
CA ALA A 56 -13.77 20.14 5.39
C ALA A 56 -12.78 20.26 6.56
N VAL A 57 -11.55 19.79 6.36
CA VAL A 57 -10.45 19.96 7.31
C VAL A 57 -9.84 21.34 7.17
N THR A 58 -9.52 21.98 8.28
CA THR A 58 -8.73 23.22 8.25
C THR A 58 -7.25 22.92 7.97
N ARG A 59 -6.51 23.92 7.51
CA ARG A 59 -5.05 23.78 7.33
C ARG A 59 -4.34 23.39 8.63
N TYR A 60 -4.84 23.87 9.79
CA TYR A 60 -4.25 23.59 11.10
C TYR A 60 -4.52 22.17 11.58
N GLU A 61 -5.74 21.66 11.39
CA GLU A 61 -6.08 20.28 11.73
C GLU A 61 -5.27 19.28 10.89
N PHE A 62 -5.08 19.58 9.60
CA PHE A 62 -4.22 18.77 8.74
C PHE A 62 -2.76 18.80 9.22
N ALA A 63 -2.22 19.98 9.55
CA ALA A 63 -0.85 20.11 10.07
C ALA A 63 -0.66 19.36 11.40
N ALA A 64 -1.64 19.44 12.30
CA ALA A 64 -1.61 18.72 13.57
C ALA A 64 -1.62 17.19 13.36
N GLY A 65 -2.48 16.69 12.46
CA GLY A 65 -2.53 15.26 12.10
C GLY A 65 -1.24 14.77 11.45
N MET A 66 -0.64 15.58 10.54
CA MET A 66 0.66 15.27 9.95
C MET A 66 1.80 15.26 10.99
N ASN A 67 1.84 16.25 11.88
CA ASN A 67 2.86 16.33 12.92
C ASN A 67 2.79 15.15 13.89
N ALA A 68 1.58 14.75 14.27
CA ALA A 68 1.36 13.57 15.10
C ALA A 68 1.86 12.28 14.40
N CYS A 69 1.55 12.13 13.10
CA CYS A 69 2.05 10.99 12.33
C CYS A 69 3.59 10.98 12.28
N LEU A 70 4.24 12.12 12.02
CA LEU A 70 5.69 12.20 11.91
C LEU A 70 6.38 11.80 13.22
N ASN A 71 5.86 12.23 14.37
CA ASN A 71 6.36 11.81 15.67
C ASN A 71 6.26 10.29 15.87
N GLN A 72 5.13 9.69 15.48
CA GLN A 72 4.96 8.24 15.56
C GLN A 72 5.92 7.51 14.60
N VAL A 73 6.18 8.06 13.42
CA VAL A 73 7.19 7.49 12.50
C VAL A 73 8.58 7.54 13.13
N GLU A 74 8.94 8.61 13.83
CA GLU A 74 10.21 8.70 14.54
C GLU A 74 10.34 7.64 15.65
N GLU A 75 9.26 7.30 16.34
CA GLU A 75 9.23 6.23 17.34
C GLU A 75 9.31 4.83 16.72
N VAL A 76 8.67 4.63 15.56
CA VAL A 76 8.63 3.33 14.87
C VAL A 76 9.90 3.04 14.09
N ILE A 77 10.69 4.06 13.73
CA ILE A 77 12.02 3.84 13.15
C ILE A 77 12.90 3.24 14.24
N PRO A 78 13.27 1.94 14.17
CA PRO A 78 14.06 1.30 15.21
C PRO A 78 15.37 2.06 15.39
N ASN A 79 15.78 2.22 16.66
CA ASN A 79 17.00 2.88 17.10
C ASN A 79 18.08 2.87 16.01
N ARG A 80 18.39 4.06 15.48
CA ARG A 80 19.37 4.25 14.38
C ARG A 80 20.79 3.79 14.73
N VAL A 81 21.00 3.32 15.97
CA VAL A 81 22.25 2.85 16.54
C VAL A 81 22.74 1.54 15.91
N ASN A 82 21.84 0.70 15.39
CA ASN A 82 22.19 -0.59 14.77
C ASN A 82 21.87 -0.65 13.27
N LEU A 83 21.91 0.49 12.58
CA LEU A 83 21.74 0.48 11.13
C LEU A 83 22.95 -0.16 10.46
N ALA A 84 22.69 -0.99 9.45
CA ALA A 84 23.74 -1.57 8.64
C ALA A 84 24.57 -0.46 7.98
N THR A 85 25.89 -0.57 8.10
CA THR A 85 26.82 0.35 7.47
C THR A 85 27.07 -0.06 6.01
N LYS A 86 27.60 0.86 5.20
CA LYS A 86 28.06 0.53 3.84
C LYS A 86 29.07 -0.62 3.85
N SER A 87 29.95 -0.67 4.83
CA SER A 87 30.93 -1.76 5.00
C SER A 87 30.26 -3.12 5.20
N ASP A 88 29.17 -3.18 5.97
CA ASP A 88 28.42 -4.42 6.17
C ASP A 88 27.82 -4.93 4.86
N PHE A 89 27.28 -4.02 4.04
CA PHE A 89 26.78 -4.36 2.70
C PHE A 89 27.90 -4.83 1.77
N ASP A 90 29.06 -4.19 1.80
CA ASP A 90 30.21 -4.62 0.99
C ASP A 90 30.67 -6.03 1.37
N VAL A 91 30.65 -6.38 2.66
CA VAL A 91 30.92 -7.74 3.14
C VAL A 91 29.87 -8.73 2.65
N LEU A 92 28.58 -8.38 2.75
CA LEU A 92 27.49 -9.23 2.28
C LEU A 92 27.57 -9.49 0.77
N ILE A 93 27.85 -8.46 -0.03
CA ILE A 93 28.01 -8.57 -1.49
C ILE A 93 29.17 -9.51 -1.82
N LYS A 94 30.33 -9.34 -1.17
CA LYS A 94 31.48 -10.22 -1.36
C LYS A 94 31.14 -11.68 -1.03
N ARG A 95 30.46 -11.92 0.10
CA ARG A 95 30.01 -13.27 0.48
C ARG A 95 29.04 -13.86 -0.54
N GLN A 96 28.10 -13.08 -1.06
CA GLN A 96 27.14 -13.55 -2.06
C GLN A 96 27.83 -13.93 -3.37
N VAL A 97 28.81 -13.14 -3.82
CA VAL A 97 29.61 -13.46 -5.02
C VAL A 97 30.38 -14.76 -4.83
N GLU A 98 31.01 -14.93 -3.67
CA GLU A 98 31.78 -16.13 -3.34
C GLU A 98 30.90 -17.37 -3.20
N LEU A 99 29.76 -17.27 -2.53
CA LEU A 99 28.79 -18.37 -2.43
C LEU A 99 28.30 -18.80 -3.81
N ASN A 100 27.95 -17.84 -4.68
CA ASN A 100 27.55 -18.14 -6.05
C ASN A 100 28.67 -18.84 -6.84
N ARG A 101 29.94 -18.47 -6.60
CA ARG A 101 31.11 -19.15 -7.19
C ARG A 101 31.21 -20.59 -6.68
N GLN A 102 31.08 -20.81 -5.38
CA GLN A 102 31.16 -22.14 -4.75
C GLN A 102 30.03 -23.06 -5.23
N VAL A 103 28.80 -22.55 -5.34
CA VAL A 103 27.66 -23.33 -5.87
C VAL A 103 27.91 -23.77 -7.31
N ARG A 104 28.45 -22.90 -8.17
CA ARG A 104 28.82 -23.28 -9.55
C ARG A 104 29.87 -24.38 -9.58
N GLU A 105 30.86 -24.31 -8.69
CA GLU A 105 31.92 -25.32 -8.63
C GLU A 105 31.39 -26.67 -8.12
N LEU A 106 30.53 -26.65 -7.10
CA LEU A 106 29.85 -27.85 -6.63
C LEU A 106 29.02 -28.50 -7.75
N ASN A 107 28.27 -27.71 -8.52
CA ASN A 107 27.48 -28.22 -9.63
C ASN A 107 28.37 -28.91 -10.69
N ARG A 108 29.50 -28.31 -11.07
CA ARG A 108 30.45 -28.94 -12.01
C ARG A 108 30.97 -30.28 -11.49
N ARG A 109 31.31 -30.35 -10.19
CA ARG A 109 31.77 -31.61 -9.58
C ARG A 109 30.69 -32.68 -9.60
N VAL A 110 29.44 -32.31 -9.30
CA VAL A 110 28.29 -33.23 -9.39
C VAL A 110 28.08 -33.72 -10.82
N ASP A 111 28.19 -32.84 -11.82
CA ASP A 111 28.04 -33.21 -13.23
C ASP A 111 29.14 -34.18 -13.70
N ASN A 112 30.37 -34.01 -13.23
CA ASN A 112 31.49 -34.91 -13.55
C ASN A 112 31.34 -36.32 -12.96
N VAL A 113 30.61 -36.48 -11.85
CA VAL A 113 30.38 -37.78 -11.20
C VAL A 113 29.20 -38.54 -11.81
N LYS A 114 28.27 -37.83 -12.47
CA LYS A 114 27.12 -38.45 -13.17
C LYS A 114 27.47 -39.02 -14.54
N LYS A 115 28.69 -38.79 -15.02
CA LYS A 115 29.18 -39.25 -16.31
C LYS A 115 29.98 -40.54 -16.16
#